data_AF-A0A1G3AKF5-F1
#
_entry.id   AF-A0A1G3AKF5-F1
#
_cell.length_a   1.000
_cell.length_b   1.000
_cell.length_c   1.000
_cell.angle_alpha   90.00
_cell.angle_beta   90.00
_cell.angle_gamma   90.00
#
_symmetry.space_group_name_H-M   'P 1'
#
loop_
_entity.id
_entity.type
_entity.pdbx_description
1 polymer ?
#
loop_
_entity_poly.entity_id
_entity_poly.type
_entity_poly.pdbx_seq_one_letter_code
_entity_poly.pdbx_strand_id
1 'polypeptide(L)'
;MKRNRWFHIVLSMIGLGALMAYVVACRPSWSPDGSKLLLACWSQQRNQSVITLFDKATGKTSVVFEAPAGCMAWCQWDRKGQNAIVAFVKDLGGPQKLEVHLIPVDSQKPGRKYEIEAVECTPGIPLPEVNGNLLVGGNPLVRLNLETGEVQRRPVEDREEVILVGEGDRIYYCSKIGEEDYEVGTVDPEKLSLEPLAGLPGKEVGEVFPLIAVAKDGSAIAVNSRKEGQSFLLLIRGKELQKPVALQFPQETHELGNLQWSPDQKTVYAALGAKQADEKRARLGVGEISVASGVVRVIPVLEAVGQGNGMDVDAWILDFQIALSPDGKTIAAACTYLKESPDQGDRALYLVDLTSPDRKVKRIPLPAPPSSAS
;
A
#
# COMPACT_ATOMS: atom_id res chain seq x y z
N MET A 1 34.95 -5.80 27.21
CA MET A 1 34.00 -6.31 26.19
C MET A 1 32.51 -6.03 26.47
N LYS A 2 32.12 -5.16 27.43
CA LYS A 2 30.69 -4.84 27.70
C LYS A 2 30.18 -3.54 27.08
N ARG A 3 31.05 -2.70 26.52
CA ARG A 3 30.73 -1.32 26.10
C ARG A 3 30.13 -1.17 24.68
N ASN A 4 30.20 -2.21 23.84
CA ASN A 4 29.65 -2.16 22.48
C ASN A 4 28.25 -2.75 22.37
N ARG A 5 27.81 -3.59 23.33
CA ARG A 5 26.51 -4.26 23.26
C ARG A 5 25.35 -3.27 23.39
N TRP A 6 25.51 -2.26 24.23
CA TRP A 6 24.52 -1.18 24.39
C TRP A 6 24.45 -0.29 23.14
N PHE A 7 25.59 0.00 22.51
CA PHE A 7 25.64 0.76 21.26
C PHE A 7 24.97 0.01 20.10
N HIS A 8 25.15 -1.32 20.00
CA HIS A 8 24.46 -2.15 19.03
C HIS A 8 22.97 -2.30 19.32
N ILE A 9 22.53 -2.37 20.58
CA ILE A 9 21.10 -2.38 20.93
C ILE A 9 20.45 -1.05 20.56
N VAL A 10 21.10 0.08 20.85
CA VAL A 10 20.60 1.41 20.46
C VAL A 10 20.60 1.58 18.95
N LEU A 11 21.63 1.13 18.23
CA LEU A 11 21.64 1.11 16.74
C LEU A 11 20.62 0.14 16.15
N SER A 12 20.35 -0.99 16.80
CA SER A 12 19.29 -1.91 16.38
C SER A 12 17.91 -1.34 16.66
N MET A 13 17.69 -0.60 17.74
CA MET A 13 16.40 0.08 18.00
C MET A 13 16.21 1.32 17.13
N ILE A 14 17.27 2.08 16.85
CA ILE A 14 17.25 3.15 15.84
C ILE A 14 17.08 2.55 14.44
N GLY A 15 17.69 1.41 14.17
CA GLY A 15 17.54 0.65 12.93
C GLY A 15 16.13 0.07 12.77
N LEU A 16 15.51 -0.43 13.85
CA LEU A 16 14.13 -0.93 13.86
C LEU A 16 13.12 0.23 13.78
N GLY A 17 13.39 1.33 14.48
CA GLY A 17 12.60 2.56 14.40
C GLY A 17 12.70 3.25 13.02
N ALA A 18 13.85 3.16 12.35
CA ALA A 18 14.04 3.63 10.98
C ALA A 18 13.46 2.65 9.93
N LEU A 19 13.33 1.36 10.27
CA LEU A 19 12.66 0.35 9.44
C LEU A 19 11.13 0.48 9.51
N MET A 20 10.58 0.93 10.64
CA MET A 20 9.14 1.18 10.83
C MET A 20 8.56 2.38 10.05
N ALA A 21 9.35 3.01 9.17
CA ALA A 21 8.91 4.06 8.25
C ALA A 21 8.90 3.61 6.77
N TYR A 22 9.05 2.31 6.47
CA TYR A 22 9.28 1.85 5.09
C TYR A 22 8.01 1.60 4.26
N VAL A 23 7.51 2.67 3.61
CA VAL A 23 7.11 2.75 2.19
C VAL A 23 6.09 1.74 1.63
N VAL A 24 4.79 2.00 1.78
CA VAL A 24 3.72 1.37 0.95
C VAL A 24 3.56 2.12 -0.39
N ALA A 25 4.67 2.51 -1.04
CA ALA A 25 4.60 3.53 -2.10
C ALA A 25 4.09 3.09 -3.46
N CYS A 26 3.92 1.78 -3.62
CA CYS A 26 4.04 1.17 -4.92
C CYS A 26 2.69 0.71 -5.48
N ARG A 27 1.60 0.99 -4.75
CA ARG A 27 0.25 0.55 -5.14
C ARG A 27 -0.22 1.27 -6.41
N PRO A 28 -0.48 0.56 -7.52
CA PRO A 28 -1.13 1.15 -8.69
C PRO A 28 -2.48 1.77 -8.32
N SER A 29 -2.86 2.86 -8.96
CA SER A 29 -4.17 3.49 -8.75
C SER A 29 -4.98 3.53 -10.04
N TRP A 30 -6.10 2.82 -10.05
CA TRP A 30 -7.06 2.85 -11.15
C TRP A 30 -7.84 4.15 -11.15
N SER A 31 -8.06 4.72 -12.33
CA SER A 31 -9.08 5.75 -12.49
C SER A 31 -10.46 5.14 -12.15
N PRO A 32 -11.44 5.93 -11.68
CA PRO A 32 -12.76 5.41 -11.31
C PRO A 32 -13.50 4.67 -12.44
N ASP A 33 -13.21 5.01 -13.69
CA ASP A 33 -13.75 4.35 -14.89
C ASP A 33 -12.92 3.14 -15.36
N GLY A 34 -11.77 2.86 -14.72
CA GLY A 34 -10.86 1.77 -15.06
C GLY A 34 -10.10 1.93 -16.39
N SER A 35 -10.14 3.12 -17.00
CA SER A 35 -9.50 3.39 -18.30
C SER A 35 -8.02 3.74 -18.19
N LYS A 36 -7.58 4.24 -17.03
CA LYS A 36 -6.20 4.70 -16.79
C LYS A 36 -5.65 4.17 -15.45
N LEU A 37 -4.33 4.15 -15.35
CA LEU A 37 -3.59 3.78 -14.15
C LEU A 37 -2.53 4.84 -13.82
N LEU A 38 -2.46 5.25 -12.56
CA LEU A 38 -1.31 5.97 -12.02
C LEU A 38 -0.36 4.98 -11.35
N LEU A 39 0.92 5.14 -11.62
CA LEU A 39 1.99 4.29 -11.12
C LEU A 39 3.10 5.18 -10.58
N ALA A 40 3.47 4.96 -9.33
CA ALA A 40 4.67 5.57 -8.79
C ALA A 40 5.88 4.71 -9.20
N CYS A 41 6.92 5.33 -9.75
CA CYS A 41 8.10 4.63 -10.26
C CYS A 41 9.39 5.28 -9.74
N TRP A 42 10.36 4.49 -9.33
CA TRP A 42 11.68 5.01 -8.99
C TRP A 42 12.52 5.25 -10.25
N SER A 43 13.17 6.41 -10.32
CA SER A 43 14.22 6.71 -11.29
C SER A 43 15.57 6.58 -10.62
N GLN A 44 16.29 5.48 -10.85
CA GLN A 44 17.65 5.30 -10.32
C GLN A 44 18.59 6.41 -10.80
N GLN A 45 18.51 6.79 -12.08
CA GLN A 45 19.38 7.81 -12.67
C GLN A 45 19.19 9.20 -12.05
N ARG A 46 17.95 9.57 -11.73
CA ARG A 46 17.61 10.87 -11.13
C ARG A 46 17.51 10.83 -9.61
N ASN A 47 17.64 9.64 -9.01
CA ASN A 47 17.43 9.39 -7.60
C ASN A 47 16.10 9.97 -7.08
N GLN A 48 15.00 9.79 -7.82
CA GLN A 48 13.71 10.41 -7.48
C GLN A 48 12.52 9.57 -7.94
N SER A 49 11.36 9.82 -7.35
CA SER A 49 10.10 9.21 -7.78
C SER A 49 9.47 9.94 -8.97
N VAL A 50 8.89 9.18 -9.88
CA VAL A 50 8.19 9.66 -11.07
C VAL A 50 6.82 9.01 -11.10
N ILE A 51 5.77 9.82 -11.15
CA ILE A 51 4.40 9.35 -11.31
C ILE A 51 4.10 9.23 -12.80
N THR A 52 3.83 8.00 -13.23
CA THR A 52 3.55 7.62 -14.61
C THR A 52 2.07 7.31 -14.77
N LEU A 53 1.45 7.89 -15.79
CA LEU A 53 0.13 7.52 -16.26
C LEU A 53 0.25 6.42 -17.32
N PHE A 54 -0.56 5.39 -17.22
CA PHE A 54 -0.79 4.40 -18.27
C PHE A 54 -2.22 4.50 -18.78
N ASP A 55 -2.38 4.70 -20.09
CA ASP A 55 -3.69 4.68 -20.77
C ASP A 55 -3.95 3.28 -21.34
N LYS A 56 -5.04 2.64 -20.91
CA LYS A 56 -5.38 1.27 -21.29
C LYS A 56 -5.82 1.16 -22.76
N ALA A 57 -6.47 2.19 -23.30
CA ALA A 57 -6.99 2.17 -24.66
C ALA A 57 -5.86 2.29 -25.69
N THR A 58 -4.90 3.19 -25.44
CA THR A 58 -3.78 3.39 -26.36
C THR A 58 -2.54 2.54 -26.02
N GLY A 59 -2.49 1.99 -24.80
CA GLY A 59 -1.30 1.29 -24.29
C GLY A 59 -0.09 2.19 -24.07
N LYS A 60 -0.29 3.51 -24.00
CA LYS A 60 0.78 4.51 -23.90
C LYS A 60 1.03 4.90 -22.46
N THR A 61 2.25 5.36 -22.19
CA THR A 61 2.63 5.92 -20.90
C THR A 61 3.07 7.37 -21.04
N SER A 62 2.86 8.16 -19.99
CA SER A 62 3.34 9.55 -19.89
C SER A 62 3.70 9.89 -18.44
N VAL A 63 4.61 10.83 -18.24
CA VAL A 63 4.94 11.34 -16.90
C VAL A 63 3.91 12.41 -16.51
N VAL A 64 3.35 12.28 -15.30
CA VAL A 64 2.41 13.25 -14.70
C VAL A 64 3.11 14.14 -13.68
N PHE A 65 4.06 13.56 -12.94
CA PHE A 65 4.76 14.28 -11.89
C PHE A 65 6.15 13.71 -11.65
N GLU A 66 7.07 14.57 -11.24
CA GLU A 66 8.40 14.22 -10.78
C GLU A 66 8.60 14.77 -9.37
N ALA A 67 8.86 13.88 -8.42
CA ALA A 67 9.16 14.28 -7.06
C ALA A 67 10.57 14.86 -6.96
N PRO A 68 10.86 15.69 -5.94
CA PRO A 68 12.22 16.11 -5.66
C PRO A 68 13.16 14.92 -5.46
N ALA A 69 14.44 15.10 -5.76
CA ALA A 69 15.47 14.09 -5.53
C ALA A 69 15.46 13.60 -4.07
N GLY A 70 15.61 12.28 -3.91
CA GLY A 70 15.55 11.58 -2.62
C GLY A 70 14.14 11.31 -2.09
N CYS A 71 13.08 11.90 -2.68
CA CYS A 71 11.72 11.73 -2.19
C CYS A 71 11.05 10.50 -2.81
N MET A 72 10.41 9.70 -1.94
CA MET A 72 9.49 8.63 -2.34
C MET A 72 8.09 9.19 -2.43
N ALA A 73 7.45 9.04 -3.60
CA ALA A 73 6.15 9.62 -3.85
C ALA A 73 5.09 8.57 -4.12
N TRP A 74 3.88 8.95 -3.75
CA TRP A 74 2.67 8.18 -3.80
C TRP A 74 1.69 8.81 -4.76
N CYS A 75 0.83 8.00 -5.37
CA CYS A 75 -0.21 8.53 -6.23
C CYS A 75 -1.54 7.80 -6.07
N GLN A 76 -2.62 8.55 -6.16
CA GLN A 76 -3.96 8.03 -6.34
C GLN A 76 -4.76 8.91 -7.28
N TRP A 77 -5.83 8.39 -7.86
CA TRP A 77 -6.86 9.23 -8.48
C TRP A 77 -7.71 9.90 -7.41
N ASP A 78 -8.14 11.13 -7.68
CA ASP A 78 -9.27 11.69 -6.96
C ASP A 78 -10.56 10.91 -7.30
N ARG A 79 -11.57 11.05 -6.45
CA ARG A 79 -12.83 10.30 -6.63
C ARG A 79 -13.59 10.65 -7.91
N LYS A 80 -13.33 11.83 -8.48
CA LYS A 80 -13.93 12.29 -9.74
C LYS A 80 -13.18 11.77 -10.97
N GLY A 81 -11.99 11.19 -10.81
CA GLY A 81 -11.16 10.71 -11.91
C GLY A 81 -10.58 11.83 -12.79
N GLN A 82 -10.52 13.05 -12.26
CA GLN A 82 -10.06 14.24 -12.98
C GLN A 82 -8.62 14.60 -12.62
N ASN A 83 -8.21 14.27 -11.41
CA ASN A 83 -6.92 14.68 -10.87
C ASN A 83 -6.12 13.48 -10.35
N ALA A 84 -4.81 13.53 -10.56
CA ALA A 84 -3.86 12.74 -9.81
C ALA A 84 -3.57 13.46 -8.49
N ILE A 85 -3.75 12.77 -7.38
CA ILE A 85 -3.30 13.20 -6.06
C ILE A 85 -1.94 12.55 -5.84
N VAL A 86 -0.90 13.36 -5.68
CA VAL A 86 0.46 12.91 -5.43
C VAL A 86 0.91 13.38 -4.07
N ALA A 87 1.42 12.48 -3.24
CA ALA A 87 1.88 12.82 -1.90
C ALA A 87 3.31 12.32 -1.66
N PHE A 88 4.09 13.04 -0.85
CA PHE A 88 5.40 12.57 -0.38
C PHE A 88 5.81 13.29 0.90
N VAL A 89 6.56 12.59 1.76
CA VAL A 89 7.13 13.18 2.97
C VAL A 89 8.47 13.83 2.67
N LYS A 90 8.67 15.03 3.21
CA LYS A 90 9.95 15.74 3.26
C LYS A 90 10.55 15.68 4.67
N ASP A 91 11.86 15.91 4.72
CA ASP A 91 12.61 16.13 5.95
C ASP A 91 12.55 14.96 6.95
N LEU A 92 12.87 13.75 6.48
CA LEU A 92 12.89 12.51 7.28
C LEU A 92 13.78 12.55 8.55
N GLY A 93 14.66 13.56 8.68
CA GLY A 93 15.52 13.77 9.86
C GLY A 93 15.02 14.83 10.85
N GLY A 94 13.82 15.39 10.64
CA GLY A 94 13.21 16.42 11.49
C GLY A 94 11.69 16.24 11.61
N PRO A 95 10.93 17.25 12.08
CA PRO A 95 9.46 17.19 12.04
C PRO A 95 9.03 17.03 10.58
N GLN A 96 8.46 15.88 10.25
CA GLN A 96 8.16 15.51 8.88
C GLN A 96 7.07 16.43 8.31
N LYS A 97 7.20 16.73 7.02
CA LYS A 97 6.23 17.52 6.26
C LYS A 97 5.64 16.68 5.15
N LEU A 98 4.31 16.58 5.07
CA LEU A 98 3.63 15.95 3.95
C LEU A 98 3.33 17.00 2.88
N GLU A 99 3.90 16.82 1.69
CA GLU A 99 3.54 17.61 0.52
C GLU A 99 2.50 16.85 -0.29
N VAL A 100 1.40 17.53 -0.66
CA VAL A 100 0.32 16.97 -1.47
C VAL A 100 0.12 17.83 -2.72
N HIS A 101 0.08 17.20 -3.88
CA HIS A 101 -0.21 17.83 -5.17
C HIS A 101 -1.52 17.28 -5.73
N LEU A 102 -2.39 18.16 -6.18
CA LEU A 102 -3.59 17.84 -6.95
C LEU A 102 -3.38 18.28 -8.39
N ILE A 103 -3.18 17.32 -9.29
CA ILE A 103 -2.71 17.54 -10.66
C ILE A 103 -3.81 17.18 -11.66
N PRO A 104 -4.37 18.15 -12.41
CA PRO A 104 -5.33 17.87 -13.47
C PRO A 104 -4.68 17.05 -14.59
N VAL A 105 -5.11 15.81 -14.80
CA VAL A 105 -4.40 14.87 -15.71
C VAL A 105 -4.69 15.16 -17.19
N ASP A 106 -5.95 15.45 -17.51
CA ASP A 106 -6.41 15.69 -18.89
C ASP A 106 -6.59 17.19 -19.20
N SER A 107 -6.06 18.08 -18.35
CA SER A 107 -6.28 19.52 -18.42
C SER A 107 -4.96 20.29 -18.36
N GLN A 108 -4.85 21.38 -19.13
CA GLN A 108 -3.70 22.30 -19.11
C GLN A 108 -3.71 23.26 -17.91
N LYS A 109 -4.72 23.18 -17.04
CA LYS A 109 -4.78 24.01 -15.82
C LYS A 109 -3.64 23.67 -14.85
N PRO A 110 -3.08 24.66 -14.15
CA PRO A 110 -2.09 24.41 -13.13
C PRO A 110 -2.68 23.55 -12.01
N GLY A 111 -1.87 22.64 -11.47
CA GLY A 111 -2.21 21.89 -10.27
C GLY A 111 -2.19 22.75 -9.02
N ARG A 112 -2.68 22.19 -7.92
CA ARG A 112 -2.60 22.79 -6.59
C ARG A 112 -1.59 22.03 -5.75
N LYS A 113 -0.89 22.75 -4.87
CA LYS A 113 0.08 22.20 -3.93
C LYS A 113 -0.35 22.58 -2.51
N TYR A 114 -0.25 21.64 -1.60
CA TYR A 114 -0.51 21.79 -0.18
C TYR A 114 0.69 21.28 0.60
N GLU A 115 0.96 21.91 1.75
CA GLU A 115 2.00 21.48 2.68
C GLU A 115 1.35 21.29 4.04
N ILE A 116 1.53 20.11 4.61
CA ILE A 116 1.03 19.75 5.93
C ILE A 116 2.24 19.56 6.83
N GLU A 117 2.43 20.50 7.75
CA GLU A 117 3.51 20.43 8.74
C GLU A 117 3.19 19.47 9.89
N ALA A 118 4.27 18.92 10.48
CA ALA A 118 4.27 18.10 11.68
C ALA A 118 3.35 16.89 11.58
N VAL A 119 3.56 16.08 10.54
CA VAL A 119 2.93 14.78 10.41
C VAL A 119 3.82 13.72 11.06
N GLU A 120 3.31 12.95 12.03
CA GLU A 120 4.04 11.81 12.60
C GLU A 120 3.73 10.50 11.84
N CYS A 121 3.29 10.61 10.58
CA CYS A 121 2.61 9.52 9.90
C CYS A 121 3.53 8.65 9.03
N THR A 122 3.32 7.34 9.08
CA THR A 122 3.47 6.46 7.92
C THR A 122 2.12 6.48 7.19
N PRO A 123 1.96 7.22 6.08
CA PRO A 123 0.65 7.30 5.44
C PRO A 123 0.26 5.89 4.94
N GLY A 124 -0.86 5.38 5.46
CA GLY A 124 -1.59 4.29 4.81
C GLY A 124 -2.11 4.79 3.47
N ILE A 125 -1.79 4.07 2.39
CA ILE A 125 -2.07 4.54 1.03
C ILE A 125 -2.90 3.51 0.28
N PRO A 126 -3.98 3.94 -0.41
CA PRO A 126 -4.42 5.31 -0.70
C PRO A 126 -4.87 6.13 0.53
N LEU A 127 -4.66 7.45 0.49
CA LEU A 127 -5.19 8.40 1.48
C LEU A 127 -6.71 8.51 1.29
N PRO A 128 -7.53 8.25 2.30
CA PRO A 128 -8.99 8.34 2.16
C PRO A 128 -9.45 9.73 1.72
N GLU A 129 -10.38 9.78 0.76
CA GLU A 129 -11.02 11.00 0.28
C GLU A 129 -12.53 10.97 0.56
N VAL A 130 -13.03 11.97 1.28
CA VAL A 130 -14.46 12.14 1.56
C VAL A 130 -14.86 13.61 1.46
N ASN A 131 -15.91 13.90 0.71
CA ASN A 131 -16.46 15.25 0.55
C ASN A 131 -15.42 16.33 0.16
N GLY A 132 -14.44 15.98 -0.69
CA GLY A 132 -13.38 16.90 -1.10
C GLY A 132 -12.29 17.13 -0.05
N ASN A 133 -12.26 16.32 1.01
CA ASN A 133 -11.21 16.32 2.00
C ASN A 133 -10.36 15.05 1.89
N LEU A 134 -9.04 15.21 2.02
CA LEU A 134 -8.13 14.10 2.25
C LEU A 134 -7.91 13.92 3.74
N LEU A 135 -7.95 12.66 4.19
CA LEU A 135 -7.59 12.30 5.55
C LEU A 135 -6.25 11.59 5.56
N VAL A 136 -5.44 11.93 6.57
CA VAL A 136 -4.13 11.34 6.81
C VAL A 136 -4.14 10.73 8.21
N GLY A 137 -3.67 9.49 8.29
CA GLY A 137 -3.47 8.76 9.54
C GLY A 137 -2.28 9.27 10.34
N GLY A 138 -1.95 8.56 11.41
CA GLY A 138 -0.95 8.95 12.41
C GLY A 138 -1.59 9.62 13.62
N ASN A 139 -0.73 10.24 14.43
CA ASN A 139 -1.13 11.02 15.59
C ASN A 139 -0.43 12.39 15.52
N PRO A 140 -1.15 13.50 15.26
CA PRO A 140 -2.60 13.62 15.15
C PRO A 140 -3.17 13.05 13.85
N LEU A 141 -4.48 12.76 13.84
CA LEU A 141 -5.24 12.64 12.60
C LEU A 141 -5.31 13.99 11.91
N VAL A 142 -5.17 14.00 10.57
CA VAL A 142 -5.19 15.23 9.78
C VAL A 142 -6.28 15.18 8.72
N ARG A 143 -6.96 16.31 8.53
CA ARG A 143 -7.88 16.56 7.43
C ARG A 143 -7.43 17.75 6.62
N LEU A 144 -7.21 17.55 5.32
CA LEU A 144 -6.90 18.60 4.34
C LEU A 144 -8.11 18.83 3.44
N ASN A 145 -8.64 20.05 3.42
CA ASN A 145 -9.64 20.45 2.44
C ASN A 145 -8.98 20.76 1.09
N LEU A 146 -9.32 20.02 0.04
CA LEU A 146 -8.70 20.19 -1.28
C LEU A 146 -9.18 21.47 -2.00
N GLU A 147 -10.29 22.06 -1.59
CA GLU A 147 -10.78 23.30 -2.18
C GLU A 147 -10.06 24.53 -1.59
N THR A 148 -10.00 24.62 -0.26
CA THR A 148 -9.54 25.79 0.49
C THR A 148 -8.08 25.68 0.95
N GLY A 149 -7.54 24.47 1.04
CA GLY A 149 -6.24 24.19 1.66
C GLY A 149 -6.26 24.24 3.19
N GLU A 150 -7.44 24.37 3.81
CA GLU A 150 -7.56 24.34 5.27
C GLU A 150 -7.11 22.97 5.81
N VAL A 151 -6.29 23.00 6.87
CA VAL A 151 -5.80 21.80 7.56
C VAL A 151 -6.31 21.78 8.99
N GLN A 152 -7.04 20.73 9.33
CA GLN A 152 -7.47 20.45 10.69
C GLN A 152 -6.73 19.25 11.26
N ARG A 153 -6.43 19.30 12.56
CA ARG A 153 -5.66 18.28 13.27
C ARG A 153 -6.37 17.90 14.55
N ARG A 154 -6.38 16.61 14.86
CA ARG A 154 -6.89 16.09 16.14
C ARG A 154 -5.98 15.01 16.69
N PRO A 155 -5.32 15.24 17.83
CA PRO A 155 -4.60 14.19 18.54
C PRO A 155 -5.54 13.03 18.90
N VAL A 156 -5.00 11.82 18.88
CA VAL A 156 -5.68 10.61 19.34
C VAL A 156 -4.93 10.09 20.57
N GLU A 157 -5.64 9.93 21.69
CA GLU A 157 -5.05 9.48 22.94
C GLU A 157 -4.68 7.99 22.86
N ASP A 158 -3.57 7.62 23.49
CA ASP A 158 -3.11 6.23 23.67
C ASP A 158 -2.99 5.42 22.36
N ARG A 159 -2.66 6.08 21.24
CA ARG A 159 -2.38 5.44 19.95
C ARG A 159 -0.98 5.80 19.46
N GLU A 160 -0.20 4.77 19.12
CA GLU A 160 1.15 4.92 18.54
C GLU A 160 1.10 5.10 17.02
N GLU A 161 0.24 4.34 16.33
CA GLU A 161 0.12 4.36 14.87
C GLU A 161 -1.34 4.21 14.46
N VAL A 162 -1.79 5.03 13.51
CA VAL A 162 -3.14 4.94 12.93
C VAL A 162 -3.05 4.93 11.41
N ILE A 163 -3.33 3.79 10.81
CA ILE A 163 -3.38 3.62 9.36
C ILE A 163 -4.83 3.75 8.91
N LEU A 164 -5.10 4.63 7.95
CA LEU A 164 -6.45 4.85 7.42
C LEU A 164 -6.65 4.12 6.09
N VAL A 165 -7.85 3.60 5.87
CA VAL A 165 -8.28 2.98 4.62
C VAL A 165 -9.67 3.50 4.25
N GLY A 166 -9.82 3.99 3.03
CA GLY A 166 -11.11 4.47 2.51
C GLY A 166 -11.82 3.42 1.67
N GLU A 167 -13.13 3.31 1.80
CA GLU A 167 -14.01 2.54 0.90
C GLU A 167 -15.31 3.32 0.68
N GLY A 168 -15.51 3.82 -0.53
CA GLY A 168 -16.58 4.78 -0.81
C GLY A 168 -16.48 6.01 0.09
N ASP A 169 -17.59 6.39 0.73
CA ASP A 169 -17.65 7.52 1.69
C ASP A 169 -17.29 7.13 3.13
N ARG A 170 -16.84 5.89 3.35
CA ARG A 170 -16.51 5.36 4.68
C ARG A 170 -15.01 5.31 4.87
N ILE A 171 -14.58 5.60 6.09
CA ILE A 171 -13.18 5.58 6.47
C ILE A 171 -13.03 4.63 7.64
N TYR A 172 -12.07 3.73 7.48
CA TYR A 172 -11.70 2.74 8.46
C TYR A 172 -10.28 3.00 8.92
N TYR A 173 -9.95 2.46 10.09
CA TYR A 173 -8.58 2.48 10.57
C TYR A 173 -8.15 1.11 11.08
N CYS A 174 -6.84 0.90 11.05
CA CYS A 174 -6.14 -0.09 11.84
C CYS A 174 -5.13 0.65 12.71
N SER A 175 -5.06 0.33 13.99
CA SER A 175 -4.19 1.02 14.93
C SER A 175 -3.57 0.07 15.92
N LYS A 176 -2.30 0.32 16.26
CA LYS A 176 -1.60 -0.37 17.34
C LYS A 176 -2.02 0.22 18.68
N ILE A 177 -2.47 -0.64 19.59
CA ILE A 177 -3.05 -0.25 20.90
C ILE A 177 -2.29 -0.83 22.10
N GLY A 178 -1.20 -1.56 21.83
CA GLY A 178 -0.32 -2.19 22.81
C GLY A 178 0.87 -2.84 22.10
N GLU A 179 1.74 -3.53 22.82
CA GLU A 179 2.99 -4.09 22.25
C GLU A 179 2.73 -5.03 21.06
N GLU A 180 1.72 -5.89 21.18
CA GLU A 180 1.34 -6.89 20.16
C GLU A 180 -0.13 -6.74 19.72
N ASP A 181 -0.89 -5.81 20.30
CA ASP A 181 -2.33 -5.70 20.12
C ASP A 181 -2.70 -4.61 19.11
N TYR A 182 -3.64 -4.94 18.23
CA TYR A 182 -4.20 -4.01 17.26
C TYR A 182 -5.70 -3.84 17.47
N GLU A 183 -6.24 -2.78 16.88
CA GLU A 183 -7.66 -2.50 16.79
C GLU A 183 -8.02 -2.09 15.38
N VAL A 184 -9.22 -2.46 14.95
CA VAL A 184 -9.83 -1.96 13.73
C VAL A 184 -11.12 -1.23 14.08
N GLY A 185 -11.36 -0.12 13.39
CA GLY A 185 -12.59 0.65 13.58
C GLY A 185 -12.92 1.58 12.42
N THR A 186 -13.85 2.50 12.66
CA THR A 186 -14.27 3.55 11.73
C THR A 186 -13.80 4.92 12.17
N VAL A 187 -13.71 5.87 11.25
CA VAL A 187 -13.38 7.27 11.54
C VAL A 187 -14.59 8.14 11.24
N ASP A 188 -14.98 9.00 12.18
CA ASP A 188 -15.88 10.12 11.90
C ASP A 188 -15.05 11.22 11.19
N PRO A 189 -15.27 11.46 9.88
CA PRO A 189 -14.44 12.37 9.11
C PRO A 189 -14.67 13.85 9.45
N GLU A 190 -15.78 14.18 10.12
CA GLU A 190 -16.08 15.54 10.54
C GLU A 190 -15.44 15.86 11.88
N LYS A 191 -15.48 14.90 12.80
CA LYS A 191 -14.91 15.06 14.14
C LYS A 191 -13.44 14.67 14.22
N LEU A 192 -12.91 13.91 13.27
CA LEU A 192 -11.60 13.25 13.34
C LEU A 192 -11.45 12.38 14.60
N SER A 193 -12.49 11.60 14.90
CA SER A 193 -12.50 10.67 16.03
C SER A 193 -12.57 9.22 15.57
N LEU A 194 -11.89 8.35 16.31
CA LEU A 194 -11.88 6.91 16.09
C LEU A 194 -13.06 6.26 16.82
N GLU A 195 -13.73 5.34 16.14
CA GLU A 195 -14.81 4.50 16.68
C GLU A 195 -14.43 3.02 16.56
N PRO A 196 -14.00 2.38 17.67
CA PRO A 196 -13.60 0.98 17.66
C PRO A 196 -14.71 0.03 17.18
N LEU A 197 -14.34 -0.93 16.34
CA LEU A 197 -15.23 -2.03 15.93
C LEU A 197 -14.80 -3.36 16.55
N ALA A 198 -13.51 -3.71 16.49
CA ALA A 198 -13.00 -4.96 17.03
C ALA A 198 -11.54 -4.85 17.45
N GLY A 199 -11.18 -5.52 18.55
CA GLY A 199 -9.79 -5.73 18.96
C GLY A 199 -9.19 -6.96 18.28
N LEU A 200 -7.89 -6.92 18.04
CA LEU A 200 -7.06 -7.98 17.47
C LEU A 200 -5.95 -8.31 18.49
N PRO A 201 -6.25 -9.16 19.50
CA PRO A 201 -5.29 -9.48 20.55
C PRO A 201 -4.14 -10.34 19.98
N GLY A 202 -2.91 -9.83 20.01
CA GLY A 202 -1.75 -10.42 19.33
C GLY A 202 -1.43 -11.84 19.80
N LYS A 203 -1.66 -12.14 21.08
CA LYS A 203 -1.52 -13.50 21.63
C LYS A 203 -2.46 -14.51 20.98
N GLU A 204 -3.65 -14.07 20.56
CA GLU A 204 -4.65 -14.96 19.94
C GLU A 204 -4.44 -15.05 18.44
N VAL A 205 -4.25 -13.90 17.76
CA VAL A 205 -4.24 -13.81 16.29
C VAL A 205 -2.85 -13.79 15.65
N GLY A 206 -1.80 -13.64 16.46
CA GLY A 206 -0.42 -13.51 16.02
C GLY A 206 -0.05 -12.09 15.58
N GLU A 207 1.04 -11.99 14.83
CA GLU A 207 1.50 -10.75 14.21
C GLU A 207 0.47 -10.27 13.18
N VAL A 208 0.04 -9.02 13.30
CA VAL A 208 -0.93 -8.39 12.40
C VAL A 208 -0.18 -7.52 11.40
N PHE A 209 -0.48 -7.70 10.13
CA PHE A 209 -0.05 -6.77 9.09
C PHE A 209 -1.14 -5.70 8.90
N PRO A 210 -0.87 -4.42 9.22
CA PRO A 210 -1.93 -3.42 9.45
C PRO A 210 -2.56 -2.83 8.16
N LEU A 211 -2.32 -3.44 6.99
CA LEU A 211 -2.99 -3.08 5.73
C LEU A 211 -4.30 -3.84 5.57
N ILE A 212 -5.37 -3.24 6.09
CA ILE A 212 -6.72 -3.82 6.01
C ILE A 212 -7.34 -3.66 4.62
N ALA A 213 -8.24 -4.57 4.26
CA ALA A 213 -9.13 -4.43 3.11
C ALA A 213 -10.59 -4.46 3.54
N VAL A 214 -11.39 -3.56 3.00
CA VAL A 214 -12.81 -3.43 3.32
C VAL A 214 -13.64 -3.90 2.13
N ALA A 215 -14.68 -4.70 2.38
CA ALA A 215 -15.63 -5.07 1.34
C ALA A 215 -16.38 -3.84 0.83
N LYS A 216 -16.75 -3.82 -0.45
CA LYS A 216 -17.36 -2.63 -1.10
C LYS A 216 -18.64 -2.12 -0.43
N ASP A 217 -19.42 -3.02 0.18
CA ASP A 217 -20.63 -2.66 0.93
C ASP A 217 -20.35 -2.35 2.41
N GLY A 218 -19.09 -2.46 2.84
CA GLY A 218 -18.58 -2.32 4.20
C GLY A 218 -19.07 -3.38 5.18
N SER A 219 -19.56 -4.52 4.69
CA SER A 219 -20.08 -5.60 5.54
C SER A 219 -18.98 -6.42 6.24
N ALA A 220 -17.75 -6.38 5.70
CA ALA A 220 -16.61 -7.11 6.23
C ALA A 220 -15.29 -6.34 6.06
N ILE A 221 -14.38 -6.54 7.01
CA ILE A 221 -12.99 -6.11 6.96
C ILE A 221 -12.11 -7.36 7.01
N ALA A 222 -11.12 -7.42 6.12
CA ALA A 222 -10.11 -8.45 6.07
C ALA A 222 -8.77 -7.91 6.55
N VAL A 223 -8.09 -8.69 7.37
CA VAL A 223 -6.74 -8.38 7.87
C VAL A 223 -5.87 -9.62 7.72
N ASN A 224 -4.62 -9.43 7.32
CA ASN A 224 -3.64 -10.50 7.34
C ASN A 224 -3.07 -10.64 8.76
N SER A 225 -2.92 -11.88 9.21
CA SER A 225 -2.06 -12.16 10.37
C SER A 225 -1.20 -13.40 10.17
N ARG A 226 -0.17 -13.52 11.00
CA ARG A 226 0.73 -14.66 11.04
C ARG A 226 0.96 -15.12 12.46
N LYS A 227 0.81 -16.42 12.69
CA LYS A 227 1.08 -17.05 13.99
C LYS A 227 1.81 -18.36 13.79
N GLU A 228 2.95 -18.52 14.44
CA GLU A 228 3.75 -19.76 14.42
C GLU A 228 4.09 -20.25 13.00
N GLY A 229 4.36 -19.31 12.08
CA GLY A 229 4.68 -19.60 10.68
C GLY A 229 3.47 -19.90 9.78
N GLN A 230 2.26 -19.95 10.33
CA GLN A 230 1.01 -20.08 9.58
C GLN A 230 0.37 -18.70 9.34
N SER A 231 -0.03 -18.45 8.10
CA SER A 231 -0.76 -17.23 7.72
C SER A 231 -2.27 -17.43 7.87
N PHE A 232 -2.96 -16.40 8.34
CA PHE A 232 -4.40 -16.38 8.55
C PHE A 232 -5.03 -15.16 7.88
N LEU A 233 -6.29 -15.33 7.45
CA LEU A 233 -7.19 -14.23 7.13
C LEU A 233 -8.10 -14.00 8.33
N LEU A 234 -7.93 -12.86 8.99
CA LEU A 234 -8.86 -12.39 10.01
C LEU A 234 -10.01 -11.67 9.32
N LEU A 235 -11.24 -11.93 9.77
CA LEU A 235 -12.44 -11.32 9.23
C LEU A 235 -13.19 -10.63 10.36
N ILE A 236 -13.50 -9.36 10.20
CA ILE A 236 -14.36 -8.61 11.11
C ILE A 236 -15.68 -8.36 10.38
N ARG A 237 -16.80 -8.76 10.99
CA ARG A 237 -18.15 -8.51 10.46
C ARG A 237 -18.96 -7.78 11.51
N GLY A 238 -19.47 -6.60 11.18
CA GLY A 238 -20.06 -5.71 12.18
C GLY A 238 -19.03 -5.29 13.22
N LYS A 239 -19.21 -5.71 14.49
CA LYS A 239 -18.31 -5.43 15.62
C LYS A 239 -17.65 -6.71 16.18
N GLU A 240 -17.62 -7.77 15.39
CA GLU A 240 -17.15 -9.08 15.84
C GLU A 240 -16.02 -9.60 14.97
N LEU A 241 -14.90 -9.92 15.62
CA LEU A 241 -13.85 -10.75 15.04
C LEU A 241 -14.37 -12.17 14.89
N GLN A 242 -14.43 -12.63 13.64
CA GLN A 242 -14.80 -13.99 13.30
C GLN A 242 -13.64 -14.93 13.57
N LYS A 243 -13.93 -16.24 13.59
CA LYS A 243 -12.89 -17.26 13.71
C LYS A 243 -11.83 -17.07 12.60
N PRO A 244 -10.53 -17.01 12.94
CA PRO A 244 -9.46 -16.91 11.94
C PRO A 244 -9.52 -18.01 10.88
N VAL A 245 -9.35 -17.64 9.62
CA VAL A 245 -9.33 -18.58 8.49
C VAL A 245 -7.88 -18.91 8.15
N ALA A 246 -7.46 -20.15 8.40
CA ALA A 246 -6.10 -20.59 8.06
C ALA A 246 -5.90 -20.65 6.54
N LEU A 247 -4.81 -20.05 6.05
CA LEU A 247 -4.50 -20.01 4.62
C LEU A 247 -3.79 -21.30 4.16
N GLN A 248 -4.32 -21.90 3.11
CA GLN A 248 -3.83 -23.15 2.54
C GLN A 248 -3.14 -22.87 1.22
N PHE A 249 -1.81 -22.78 1.25
CA PHE A 249 -0.98 -22.60 0.06
C PHE A 249 -0.67 -23.96 -0.59
N PRO A 250 -0.63 -24.05 -1.93
CA PRO A 250 -0.34 -25.30 -2.63
C PRO A 250 1.12 -25.76 -2.45
N GLN A 251 2.07 -24.83 -2.36
CA GLN A 251 3.51 -25.04 -2.16
C GLN A 251 4.09 -23.78 -1.49
N GLU A 252 5.22 -23.90 -0.79
CA GLU A 252 6.02 -22.81 -0.20
C GLU A 252 5.30 -21.93 0.84
N THR A 253 6.06 -21.43 1.83
CA THR A 253 5.57 -20.37 2.72
C THR A 253 5.55 -19.05 1.96
N HIS A 254 4.41 -18.37 2.00
CA HIS A 254 4.23 -17.10 1.33
C HIS A 254 4.05 -15.96 2.34
N GLU A 255 4.69 -14.84 2.04
CA GLU A 255 4.42 -13.52 2.60
C GLU A 255 3.23 -12.89 1.88
N LEU A 256 2.38 -12.19 2.63
CA LEU A 256 1.25 -11.45 2.07
C LEU A 256 1.48 -9.96 2.22
N GLY A 257 1.20 -9.21 1.15
CA GLY A 257 1.14 -7.76 1.16
C GLY A 257 -0.29 -7.26 1.33
N ASN A 258 -0.64 -6.17 0.65
CA ASN A 258 -1.99 -5.63 0.74
C ASN A 258 -3.06 -6.57 0.21
N LEU A 259 -4.25 -6.41 0.78
CA LEU A 259 -5.45 -7.17 0.48
C LEU A 259 -6.41 -6.33 -0.39
N GLN A 260 -7.23 -6.99 -1.21
CA GLN A 260 -8.31 -6.40 -2.02
C GLN A 260 -9.50 -7.34 -2.10
N TRP A 261 -10.70 -6.87 -1.77
CA TRP A 261 -11.92 -7.68 -1.89
C TRP A 261 -12.37 -7.81 -3.34
N SER A 262 -12.76 -9.03 -3.72
CA SER A 262 -13.56 -9.25 -4.93
C SER A 262 -14.95 -8.58 -4.82
N PRO A 263 -15.58 -8.17 -5.93
CA PRO A 263 -16.90 -7.55 -5.89
C PRO A 263 -18.01 -8.43 -5.32
N ASP A 264 -17.90 -9.76 -5.47
CA ASP A 264 -18.86 -10.72 -4.93
C ASP A 264 -18.57 -11.14 -3.48
N GLN A 265 -17.47 -10.61 -2.91
CA GLN A 265 -17.02 -10.84 -1.54
C GLN A 265 -16.73 -12.31 -1.18
N LYS A 266 -16.56 -13.17 -2.18
CA LYS A 266 -16.20 -14.58 -1.94
C LYS A 266 -14.70 -14.80 -1.90
N THR A 267 -13.97 -13.85 -2.46
CA THR A 267 -12.52 -13.90 -2.63
C THR A 267 -11.87 -12.64 -2.06
N VAL A 268 -10.75 -12.82 -1.37
CA VAL A 268 -9.79 -11.75 -1.08
C VAL A 268 -8.55 -11.98 -1.93
N TYR A 269 -8.14 -10.97 -2.68
CA TYR A 269 -6.87 -10.98 -3.40
C TYR A 269 -5.78 -10.42 -2.49
N ALA A 270 -4.59 -10.99 -2.55
CA ALA A 270 -3.42 -10.51 -1.83
C ALA A 270 -2.23 -10.35 -2.77
N ALA A 271 -1.39 -9.34 -2.56
CA ALA A 271 -0.02 -9.41 -3.04
C ALA A 271 0.68 -10.58 -2.32
N LEU A 272 1.48 -11.35 -3.06
CA LEU A 272 2.24 -12.49 -2.52
C LEU A 272 3.72 -12.41 -2.85
N GLY A 273 4.56 -12.84 -1.91
CA GLY A 273 5.98 -13.08 -2.10
C GLY A 273 6.38 -14.43 -1.53
N ALA A 274 7.23 -15.18 -2.22
CA ALA A 274 7.79 -16.43 -1.71
C ALA A 274 9.27 -16.54 -2.08
N LYS A 275 10.10 -16.95 -1.12
CA LYS A 275 11.51 -17.30 -1.37
C LYS A 275 11.57 -18.65 -2.08
N GLN A 276 12.36 -18.74 -3.15
CA GLN A 276 12.67 -20.01 -3.79
C GLN A 276 13.74 -20.77 -3.00
N ALA A 277 13.84 -22.08 -3.25
CA ALA A 277 14.74 -23.00 -2.55
C ALA A 277 16.23 -22.62 -2.59
N ASP A 278 16.66 -21.80 -3.55
CA ASP A 278 18.05 -21.32 -3.64
C ASP A 278 18.34 -20.07 -2.81
N GLU A 279 17.31 -19.51 -2.15
CA GLU A 279 17.34 -18.28 -1.34
C GLU A 279 17.85 -17.03 -2.07
N LYS A 280 18.02 -17.12 -3.39
CA LYS A 280 18.52 -16.05 -4.27
C LYS A 280 17.45 -15.50 -5.19
N ARG A 281 16.37 -16.26 -5.41
CA ARG A 281 15.21 -15.84 -6.20
C ARG A 281 13.92 -15.82 -5.40
N ALA A 282 13.10 -14.81 -5.63
CA ALA A 282 11.78 -14.68 -5.02
C ALA A 282 10.73 -14.63 -6.13
N ARG A 283 9.61 -15.31 -5.90
CA ARG A 283 8.45 -15.21 -6.75
C ARG A 283 7.51 -14.17 -6.16
N LEU A 284 7.16 -13.17 -6.96
CA LEU A 284 6.10 -12.22 -6.62
C LEU A 284 4.85 -12.54 -7.45
N GLY A 285 3.69 -12.40 -6.83
CA GLY A 285 2.45 -12.84 -7.45
C GLY A 285 1.20 -12.34 -6.75
N VAL A 286 0.06 -12.87 -7.21
CA VAL A 286 -1.24 -12.60 -6.61
C VAL A 286 -1.77 -13.87 -5.97
N GLY A 287 -2.24 -13.76 -4.74
CA GLY A 287 -2.99 -14.81 -4.04
C GLY A 287 -4.47 -14.58 -4.23
N GLU A 288 -5.18 -15.55 -4.80
CA GLU A 288 -6.63 -15.58 -4.84
C GLU A 288 -7.12 -16.46 -3.67
N ILE A 289 -7.59 -15.82 -2.60
CA ILE A 289 -7.93 -16.47 -1.33
C ILE A 289 -9.45 -16.66 -1.24
N SER A 290 -9.89 -17.91 -1.17
CA SER A 290 -11.28 -18.23 -0.86
C SER A 290 -11.59 -17.86 0.60
N VAL A 291 -12.54 -16.95 0.80
CA VAL A 291 -12.93 -16.47 2.14
C VAL A 291 -13.56 -17.61 2.97
N ALA A 292 -14.26 -18.53 2.31
CA ALA A 292 -14.97 -19.62 2.98
C ALA A 292 -14.05 -20.76 3.43
N SER A 293 -12.97 -21.03 2.69
CA SER A 293 -12.13 -22.21 2.91
C SER A 293 -10.67 -21.90 3.25
N GLY A 294 -10.20 -20.67 3.01
CA GLY A 294 -8.79 -20.30 3.14
C GLY A 294 -7.90 -20.89 2.05
N VAL A 295 -8.45 -21.60 1.06
CA VAL A 295 -7.67 -22.12 -0.07
C VAL A 295 -7.13 -20.95 -0.89
N VAL A 296 -5.82 -20.98 -1.14
CA VAL A 296 -5.13 -19.95 -1.92
C VAL A 296 -4.74 -20.51 -3.28
N ARG A 297 -5.20 -19.86 -4.35
CA ARG A 297 -4.62 -20.05 -5.67
C ARG A 297 -3.51 -19.01 -5.88
N VAL A 298 -2.30 -19.47 -6.16
CA VAL A 298 -1.15 -18.61 -6.44
C VAL A 298 -1.08 -18.33 -7.93
N ILE A 299 -1.03 -17.04 -8.29
CA ILE A 299 -0.88 -16.55 -9.66
C ILE A 299 0.51 -15.90 -9.77
N PRO A 300 1.50 -16.57 -10.38
CA PRO A 300 2.84 -16.01 -10.53
C PRO A 300 2.79 -14.79 -11.45
N VAL A 301 3.43 -13.69 -11.04
CA VAL A 301 3.51 -12.46 -11.85
C VAL A 301 4.92 -12.24 -12.36
N LEU A 302 5.92 -12.39 -11.48
CA LEU A 302 7.33 -12.33 -11.86
C LEU A 302 8.22 -13.17 -10.94
N GLU A 303 9.44 -13.39 -11.39
CA GLU A 303 10.54 -13.94 -10.61
C GLU A 303 11.59 -12.85 -10.50
N ALA A 304 11.91 -12.43 -9.28
CA ALA A 304 12.93 -11.43 -9.00
C ALA A 304 14.16 -12.11 -8.41
N VAL A 305 15.34 -11.60 -8.74
CA VAL A 305 16.63 -12.13 -8.29
C VAL A 305 17.27 -11.12 -7.34
N GLY A 306 17.59 -11.52 -6.11
CA GLY A 306 18.24 -10.64 -5.15
C GLY A 306 19.71 -10.39 -5.48
N GLN A 307 20.24 -9.22 -5.13
CA GLN A 307 21.68 -8.94 -5.19
C GLN A 307 22.30 -9.06 -3.79
N GLY A 308 23.51 -9.63 -3.68
CA GLY A 308 24.29 -9.61 -2.43
C GLY A 308 23.81 -10.60 -1.34
N ASN A 309 23.63 -10.11 -0.11
CA ASN A 309 23.48 -10.88 1.15
C ASN A 309 22.13 -11.63 1.33
N GLY A 310 21.46 -12.02 0.26
CA GLY A 310 20.16 -12.71 0.28
C GLY A 310 18.96 -11.75 0.16
N MET A 311 17.77 -12.29 -0.12
CA MET A 311 16.55 -11.48 -0.28
C MET A 311 15.78 -11.30 1.01
N ASP A 312 15.28 -10.09 1.20
CA ASP A 312 14.25 -9.76 2.18
C ASP A 312 12.89 -9.64 1.48
N VAL A 313 12.13 -10.74 1.50
CA VAL A 313 10.79 -10.79 0.85
C VAL A 313 9.79 -9.91 1.60
N ASP A 314 10.00 -9.70 2.90
CA ASP A 314 9.15 -8.83 3.73
C ASP A 314 9.33 -7.36 3.33
N ALA A 315 10.55 -6.97 2.98
CA ALA A 315 10.79 -5.65 2.38
C ALA A 315 10.19 -5.54 0.97
N TRP A 316 10.35 -6.55 0.13
CA TRP A 316 9.87 -6.49 -1.26
C TRP A 316 8.36 -6.54 -1.39
N ILE A 317 7.65 -7.18 -0.45
CA ILE A 317 6.19 -7.22 -0.50
C ILE A 317 5.56 -5.85 -0.21
N LEU A 318 6.26 -4.97 0.51
CA LEU A 318 5.87 -3.56 0.68
C LEU A 318 6.02 -2.78 -0.63
N ASP A 319 7.02 -3.12 -1.44
CA ASP A 319 7.25 -2.56 -2.77
C ASP A 319 6.39 -3.21 -3.88
N PHE A 320 5.77 -4.36 -3.61
CA PHE A 320 4.91 -5.08 -4.55
C PHE A 320 3.47 -5.09 -4.06
N GLN A 321 2.71 -4.09 -4.50
CA GLN A 321 1.33 -3.88 -4.07
C GLN A 321 0.36 -4.08 -5.25
N ILE A 322 -0.83 -4.61 -4.95
CA ILE A 322 -1.85 -4.90 -5.97
C ILE A 322 -3.01 -3.89 -5.93
N ALA A 323 -3.67 -3.70 -7.06
CA ALA A 323 -4.90 -2.92 -7.15
C ALA A 323 -5.92 -3.58 -8.08
N LEU A 324 -7.11 -3.85 -7.55
CA LEU A 324 -8.22 -4.39 -8.32
C LEU A 324 -8.89 -3.28 -9.13
N SER A 325 -9.22 -3.55 -10.40
CA SER A 325 -9.97 -2.63 -11.26
C SER A 325 -11.39 -2.40 -10.72
N PRO A 326 -12.01 -1.24 -10.99
CA PRO A 326 -13.36 -0.93 -10.51
C PRO A 326 -14.44 -1.95 -10.91
N ASP A 327 -14.27 -2.61 -12.05
CA ASP A 327 -15.15 -3.67 -12.55
C ASP A 327 -14.83 -5.07 -11.98
N GLY A 328 -13.75 -5.20 -11.20
CA GLY A 328 -13.30 -6.44 -10.58
C GLY A 328 -12.72 -7.48 -11.54
N LYS A 329 -12.41 -7.10 -12.78
CA LYS A 329 -11.98 -8.04 -13.83
C LYS A 329 -10.47 -8.08 -14.02
N THR A 330 -9.73 -7.14 -13.47
CA THR A 330 -8.28 -7.04 -13.68
C THR A 330 -7.58 -6.62 -12.40
N ILE A 331 -6.47 -7.26 -12.08
CA ILE A 331 -5.55 -6.77 -11.04
C ILE A 331 -4.35 -6.13 -11.73
N ALA A 332 -4.01 -4.92 -11.29
CA ALA A 332 -2.76 -4.26 -11.62
C ALA A 332 -1.74 -4.50 -10.50
N ALA A 333 -0.51 -4.82 -10.88
CA ALA A 333 0.65 -4.86 -9.99
C ALA A 333 1.83 -4.17 -10.68
N ALA A 334 2.70 -3.51 -9.92
CA ALA A 334 3.90 -2.88 -10.46
C ALA A 334 5.09 -3.13 -9.54
N CYS A 335 6.25 -3.34 -10.15
CA CYS A 335 7.54 -3.54 -9.47
C CYS A 335 8.46 -2.33 -9.63
N THR A 336 7.89 -1.18 -9.89
CA THR A 336 8.59 0.00 -10.39
C THR A 336 9.47 0.70 -9.35
N TYR A 337 9.48 0.18 -8.11
CA TYR A 337 10.31 0.64 -6.99
C TYR A 337 11.31 -0.39 -6.49
N LEU A 338 11.34 -1.61 -7.02
CA LEU A 338 12.35 -2.60 -6.62
C LEU A 338 13.74 -2.08 -7.00
N LYS A 339 14.39 -1.40 -6.05
CA LYS A 339 15.68 -0.72 -6.24
C LYS A 339 16.78 -1.68 -6.65
N GLU A 340 16.63 -2.95 -6.28
CA GLU A 340 17.61 -4.02 -6.43
C GLU A 340 17.31 -4.97 -7.59
N SER A 341 16.25 -4.73 -8.38
CA SER A 341 15.93 -5.61 -9.51
C SER A 341 17.08 -5.57 -10.55
N PRO A 342 17.76 -6.70 -10.82
CA PRO A 342 19.01 -6.73 -11.60
C PRO A 342 18.82 -6.41 -13.08
N ASP A 343 17.61 -6.57 -13.61
CA ASP A 343 17.29 -6.22 -14.98
C ASP A 343 16.33 -5.01 -15.03
N GLN A 344 16.71 -3.97 -15.77
CA GLN A 344 15.77 -2.94 -16.24
C GLN A 344 14.57 -3.58 -16.98
N GLY A 345 14.72 -4.83 -17.43
CA GLY A 345 13.69 -5.70 -17.97
C GLY A 345 12.52 -6.01 -17.02
N ASP A 346 12.61 -5.82 -15.71
CA ASP A 346 11.49 -6.10 -14.81
C ASP A 346 10.67 -4.86 -14.41
N ARG A 347 11.08 -3.69 -14.89
CA ARG A 347 10.31 -2.44 -14.77
C ARG A 347 9.09 -2.49 -15.68
N ALA A 348 8.01 -3.05 -15.17
CA ALA A 348 6.77 -3.23 -15.91
C ALA A 348 5.53 -3.04 -15.02
N LEU A 349 4.44 -2.72 -15.70
CA LEU A 349 3.09 -2.91 -15.20
C LEU A 349 2.65 -4.32 -15.58
N TYR A 350 2.10 -5.06 -14.62
CA TYR A 350 1.52 -6.38 -14.82
C TYR A 350 0.01 -6.29 -14.65
N LEU A 351 -0.74 -6.81 -15.62
CA LEU A 351 -2.19 -6.90 -15.60
C LEU A 351 -2.62 -8.36 -15.56
N VAL A 352 -3.23 -8.78 -14.47
CA VAL A 352 -3.79 -10.13 -14.29
C VAL A 352 -5.26 -10.12 -14.70
N ASP A 353 -5.62 -10.90 -15.71
CA ASP A 353 -7.00 -11.08 -16.16
C ASP A 353 -7.75 -12.08 -15.28
N LEU A 354 -8.68 -11.58 -14.47
CA LEU A 354 -9.49 -12.39 -13.56
C LEU A 354 -10.65 -13.12 -14.26
N THR A 355 -10.97 -12.74 -15.50
CA THR A 355 -12.03 -13.40 -16.28
C THR A 355 -11.54 -14.68 -16.94
N SER A 356 -10.23 -14.77 -17.19
CA SER A 356 -9.59 -15.97 -17.72
C SER A 356 -9.46 -17.03 -16.61
N PRO A 357 -9.89 -18.29 -16.83
CA PRO A 357 -9.71 -19.37 -15.85
C PRO A 357 -8.23 -19.60 -15.54
N ASP A 358 -7.32 -19.34 -16.48
CA ASP A 358 -5.87 -19.47 -16.31
C ASP A 358 -5.20 -18.24 -15.68
N ARG A 359 -5.96 -17.16 -15.40
CA ARG A 359 -5.44 -15.89 -14.84
C ARG A 359 -4.27 -15.33 -15.65
N LYS A 360 -4.48 -15.12 -16.96
CA LYS A 360 -3.44 -14.65 -17.88
C LYS A 360 -2.82 -13.33 -17.38
N VAL A 361 -1.50 -13.30 -17.34
CA VAL A 361 -0.73 -12.11 -16.95
C VAL A 361 -0.19 -11.42 -18.19
N LYS A 362 -0.57 -10.16 -18.39
CA LYS A 362 -0.01 -9.30 -19.44
C LYS A 362 1.05 -8.40 -18.82
N ARG A 363 2.29 -8.51 -19.30
CA ARG A 363 3.39 -7.62 -18.95
C ARG A 363 3.44 -6.42 -19.91
N ILE A 364 3.53 -5.21 -19.36
CA ILE A 364 3.62 -3.96 -20.10
C ILE A 364 4.91 -3.25 -19.66
N PRO A 365 5.97 -3.25 -20.50
CA PRO A 365 7.22 -2.57 -20.18
C PRO A 365 6.96 -1.08 -19.91
N LEU A 366 7.55 -0.55 -18.85
CA LEU A 366 7.50 0.88 -18.56
C LEU A 366 8.84 1.48 -18.95
N PRO A 367 8.86 2.51 -19.82
CA PRO A 367 10.11 3.14 -20.19
C PRO A 367 10.81 3.70 -18.95
N ALA A 368 12.14 3.72 -18.99
CA ALA A 368 12.88 4.56 -18.07
C ALA A 368 12.40 6.02 -18.24
N PRO A 369 12.27 6.80 -17.17
CA PRO A 369 11.93 8.21 -17.30
C PRO A 369 12.97 8.87 -18.21
N PRO A 370 12.58 9.77 -19.13
CA PRO A 370 13.50 10.36 -20.10
C PRO A 370 14.71 10.98 -19.39
N SER A 371 15.90 11.00 -19.99
CA SER A 371 17.00 11.81 -19.46
C SER A 371 16.66 13.29 -19.67
N SER A 372 16.96 14.16 -18.71
CA SER A 372 17.05 15.58 -19.05
C SER A 372 18.21 15.72 -20.02
N ALA A 373 17.98 16.32 -21.20
CA ALA A 373 19.06 16.78 -22.04
C ALA A 373 19.93 17.74 -21.22
N SER A 374 21.24 17.49 -21.25
CA SER A 374 22.31 18.29 -20.65
C SER A 374 22.30 19.73 -21.14
#